data_AF-A0A1I7LQ48-F1
#
_entry.id   AF-A0A1I7LQ48-F1
#
_cell.length_a   1.000
_cell.length_b   1.000
_cell.length_c   1.000
_cell.angle_alpha   90.00
_cell.angle_beta   90.00
_cell.angle_gamma   90.00
#
_symmetry.space_group_name_H-M   'P 1'
#
loop_
_entity.id
_entity.type
_entity.pdbx_description
1 polymer ?
#
loop_
_entity_poly.entity_id
_entity_poly.type
_entity_poly.pdbx_seq_one_letter_code
_entity_poly.pdbx_strand_id
1 'polypeptide(L)'
;MLVGMRLTDYLRQHELTHTEFAAMIGATQAAVTRYVNGRRKPSLDKLILIERVTEGAVRALDFANDPAPADPSDAASSVEGAAA
;
A
#
# COMPACT_ATOMS: atom_id res chain seq x y z
N MET A 1 7.29 -11.82 18.98
CA MET A 1 6.00 -11.56 18.31
C MET A 1 6.29 -10.79 17.03
N LEU A 2 5.94 -11.34 15.86
CA LEU A 2 6.09 -10.64 14.58
C LEU A 2 4.77 -9.95 14.28
N VAL A 3 4.69 -8.65 14.59
CA VAL A 3 3.59 -7.79 14.15
C VAL A 3 4.20 -6.88 13.09
N GLY A 4 4.10 -7.28 11.83
CA GLY A 4 4.49 -6.44 10.71
C GLY A 4 3.38 -5.46 10.34
N MET A 5 3.74 -4.31 9.79
CA MET A 5 2.84 -3.19 9.53
C MET A 5 2.64 -3.00 8.03
N ARG A 6 1.42 -2.68 7.61
CA ARG A 6 1.13 -2.40 6.20
C ARG A 6 1.74 -1.06 5.80
N LEU A 7 2.17 -0.95 4.55
CA LEU A 7 2.66 0.31 4.01
C LEU A 7 1.61 1.43 4.13
N THR A 8 0.33 1.12 3.91
CA THR A 8 -0.78 2.08 4.05
C THR A 8 -0.85 2.69 5.44
N ASP A 9 -0.68 1.87 6.47
CA ASP A 9 -0.76 2.31 7.86
C ASP A 9 0.45 3.17 8.21
N TYR A 10 1.63 2.84 7.65
CA TYR A 10 2.84 3.63 7.83
C TYR A 10 2.68 5.03 7.25
N LEU A 11 2.16 5.11 6.02
CA LEU A 11 1.92 6.40 5.39
C LEU A 11 0.90 7.23 6.18
N ARG A 12 -0.13 6.61 6.76
CA ARG A 12 -1.11 7.31 7.61
C ARG A 12 -0.53 7.79 8.93
N GLN A 13 0.22 6.95 9.64
CA GLN A 13 0.80 7.30 10.95
C GLN A 13 1.85 8.41 10.85
N HIS A 14 2.58 8.46 9.73
CA HIS A 14 3.60 9.47 9.48
C HIS A 14 3.09 10.65 8.64
N GLU A 15 1.79 10.71 8.34
CA GLU A 15 1.16 11.74 7.50
C GLU A 15 1.85 11.94 6.13
N LEU A 16 2.42 10.86 5.60
CA LEU A 16 3.15 10.86 4.34
C LEU A 16 2.21 10.62 3.17
N THR A 17 2.31 11.45 2.14
CA THR A 17 1.63 11.20 0.88
C THR A 17 2.34 10.11 0.07
N HIS A 18 1.60 9.46 -0.84
CA HIS A 18 2.19 8.48 -1.77
C HIS A 18 3.29 9.11 -2.63
N THR A 19 3.20 10.40 -2.94
CA THR A 19 4.19 11.13 -3.74
C THR A 19 5.49 11.33 -2.96
N GLU A 20 5.39 11.78 -1.72
CA GLU A 20 6.56 12.00 -0.85
C GLU A 20 7.28 10.69 -0.59
N PHE A 21 6.52 9.63 -0.27
CA PHE A 21 7.11 8.32 -0.07
C PHE A 21 7.76 7.77 -1.34
N ALA A 22 7.12 7.96 -2.50
CA ALA A 22 7.69 7.58 -3.78
C ALA A 22 9.04 8.28 -4.04
N ALA A 23 9.15 9.57 -3.73
CA ALA A 23 10.40 10.31 -3.86
C ALA A 23 11.50 9.74 -2.96
N MET A 24 11.18 9.34 -1.72
CA MET A 24 12.14 8.74 -0.80
C MET A 24 12.71 7.39 -1.28
N ILE A 25 11.88 6.55 -1.90
CA ILE A 25 12.31 5.23 -2.40
C ILE A 25 12.72 5.24 -3.88
N GLY A 26 12.74 6.42 -4.53
CA GLY A 26 13.02 6.56 -5.96
C GLY A 26 12.03 5.79 -6.85
N ALA A 27 10.75 5.85 -6.53
CA ALA A 27 9.65 5.27 -7.29
C ALA A 27 8.71 6.37 -7.80
N THR A 28 7.68 5.99 -8.57
CA THR A 28 6.60 6.91 -8.94
C THR A 28 5.45 6.82 -7.94
N GLN A 29 4.68 7.90 -7.79
CA GLN A 29 3.46 7.90 -6.98
C GLN A 29 2.53 6.74 -7.39
N ALA A 30 2.34 6.54 -8.69
CA ALA A 30 1.52 5.45 -9.22
C ALA A 30 2.06 4.05 -8.87
N ALA A 31 3.38 3.88 -8.72
CA ALA A 31 3.95 2.62 -8.25
C ALA A 31 3.61 2.40 -6.77
N VAL A 32 3.79 3.42 -5.92
CA VAL A 32 3.43 3.36 -4.50
C VAL A 32 1.94 3.05 -4.31
N THR A 33 1.04 3.72 -5.04
CA THR A 33 -0.39 3.41 -5.00
C THR A 33 -0.68 1.95 -5.34
N ARG A 34 0.01 1.35 -6.32
CA ARG A 34 -0.17 -0.08 -6.63
C ARG A 34 0.37 -1.00 -5.54
N TYR A 35 1.42 -0.58 -4.83
CA TYR A 35 1.97 -1.34 -3.70
C TYR A 35 1.01 -1.34 -2.52
N VAL A 36 0.50 -0.15 -2.17
CA VAL A 36 -0.49 0.08 -1.10
C VAL A 36 -1.79 -0.69 -1.36
N ASN A 37 -2.23 -0.76 -2.62
CA ASN A 37 -3.45 -1.48 -2.99
C ASN A 37 -3.23 -2.97 -3.26
N GLY A 38 -2.03 -3.52 -3.04
CA GLY A 38 -1.71 -4.92 -3.33
C GLY A 38 -1.77 -5.32 -4.82
N ARG A 39 -2.06 -4.39 -5.73
CA ARG A 39 -2.19 -4.63 -7.19
C ARG A 39 -0.85 -4.98 -7.85
N ARG A 40 0.27 -4.64 -7.22
CA ARG A 40 1.62 -4.98 -7.69
C ARG A 40 2.55 -5.19 -6.50
N LYS A 41 3.41 -6.20 -6.58
CA LYS A 41 4.51 -6.38 -5.62
C LYS A 41 5.71 -5.50 -6.00
N PRO A 42 6.35 -4.80 -5.04
CA PRO A 42 7.60 -4.08 -5.29
C PRO A 42 8.71 -5.04 -5.72
N SER A 43 9.69 -4.55 -6.48
CA SER A 43 10.91 -5.32 -6.77
C SER A 43 11.77 -5.46 -5.51
N LEU A 44 12.71 -6.41 -5.51
CA LEU A 44 13.60 -6.65 -4.38
C LEU A 44 14.34 -5.37 -3.92
N ASP A 45 14.86 -4.58 -4.86
CA ASP A 45 15.52 -3.30 -4.56
C ASP A 45 14.59 -2.32 -3.85
N LYS A 46 13.31 -2.27 -4.24
CA LYS A 46 12.32 -1.42 -3.60
C LYS A 46 11.93 -1.95 -2.22
N LEU A 47 11.83 -3.26 -2.04
CA LEU A 47 11.57 -3.86 -0.72
C LEU A 47 12.67 -3.49 0.28
N ILE A 48 13.94 -3.59 -0.12
CA ILE A 48 15.07 -3.21 0.73
C ILE A 48 15.02 -1.71 1.06
N LEU A 49 14.72 -0.85 0.09
CA LEU A 49 14.58 0.59 0.33
C LEU A 49 13.42 0.92 1.25
N ILE A 50 12.27 0.27 1.07
CA ILE A 50 11.09 0.45 1.93
C ILE A 50 11.44 0.02 3.37
N GLU A 51 12.02 -1.16 3.56
CA GLU A 51 12.39 -1.65 4.90
C GLU A 51 13.44 -0.72 5.55
N ARG A 52 14.37 -0.16 4.77
CA ARG A 52 15.36 0.79 5.28
C ARG A 52 14.77 2.15 5.65
N VAL A 53 13.92 2.74 4.80
CA VAL A 53 13.30 4.06 5.02
C VAL A 53 12.26 4.00 6.14
N THR A 54 11.61 2.86 6.32
CA THR A 54 10.65 2.62 7.40
C THR A 54 11.29 2.03 8.66
N GLU A 55 12.62 1.93 8.71
CA GLU A 55 13.39 1.39 9.84
C GLU A 55 12.90 0.00 10.32
N GLY A 56 12.42 -0.82 9.39
CA GLY A 56 11.89 -2.15 9.68
C GLY A 56 10.42 -2.18 10.13
N ALA A 57 9.72 -1.05 10.15
CA ALA A 57 8.28 -1.00 10.42
C ALA A 57 7.49 -1.71 9.31
N VAL A 58 7.85 -1.49 8.05
CA VAL A 58 7.27 -2.18 6.89
C VAL A 58 8.31 -3.12 6.31
N ARG A 59 8.06 -4.43 6.39
CA ARG A 59 9.02 -5.46 5.95
C ARG A 59 8.59 -6.10 4.64
N ALA A 60 9.54 -6.74 3.97
CA ALA A 60 9.26 -7.47 2.73
C ALA A 60 8.15 -8.54 2.89
N LEU A 61 8.06 -9.16 4.06
CA LEU A 61 7.06 -10.18 4.38
C LEU A 61 5.63 -9.61 4.44
N ASP A 62 5.49 -8.33 4.78
CA ASP A 62 4.18 -7.68 4.89
C ASP A 62 3.50 -7.54 3.52
N PHE A 63 4.29 -7.45 2.45
CA PHE A 63 3.81 -7.49 1.06
C PHE A 63 3.43 -8.89 0.58
N ALA A 64 3.80 -9.95 1.31
CA ALA A 64 3.45 -11.33 0.94
C ALA A 64 2.06 -11.73 1.44
N ASN A 65 1.58 -11.08 2.52
CA ASN A 65 0.38 -11.46 3.26
C ASN A 65 -0.74 -10.41 3.17
N ASP A 66 -0.69 -9.55 2.15
CA ASP A 66 -1.70 -8.52 1.91
C ASP A 66 -2.84 -9.10 1.05
N PRO A 67 -3.98 -9.53 1.64
CA PRO A 67 -5.20 -9.66 0.86
C PRO A 67 -5.49 -8.26 0.33
N ALA A 68 -5.50 -8.11 -0.99
CA ALA A 68 -5.84 -6.85 -1.65
C ALA A 68 -7.00 -6.20 -0.88
N PRO A 69 -6.85 -4.95 -0.40
CA PRO A 69 -7.94 -4.29 0.30
C PRO A 69 -9.15 -4.40 -0.61
N ALA A 70 -10.21 -5.06 -0.11
CA ALA A 70 -11.47 -5.16 -0.82
C ALA A 70 -11.84 -3.74 -1.21
N ASP A 71 -11.72 -3.42 -2.50
CA ASP A 71 -11.86 -2.06 -3.00
C ASP A 71 -13.22 -1.54 -2.49
N PRO A 72 -13.29 -0.44 -1.71
CA PRO A 72 -14.59 0.13 -1.33
C PRO A 72 -15.38 0.63 -2.56
N SER A 73 -14.75 0.63 -3.75
CA SER A 73 -15.38 0.89 -5.04
C SER A 73 -16.38 -0.19 -5.47
N ASP A 74 -16.34 -1.41 -4.90
CA ASP A 74 -17.37 -2.43 -5.17
C ASP A 74 -18.68 -2.16 -4.40
N ALA A 75 -18.67 -1.31 -3.37
CA ALA A 75 -19.88 -0.98 -2.62
C ALA A 75 -20.74 0.11 -3.29
N ALA A 76 -20.24 0.80 -4.33
CA ALA A 76 -20.92 1.96 -4.93
C ALA A 76 -21.64 1.67 -6.26
N SER A 77 -21.58 0.44 -6.79
CA SER A 77 -22.17 0.10 -8.10
C SER A 77 -23.48 -0.69 -8.02
N SER A 78 -24.15 -0.75 -6.87
CA SER A 78 -25.41 -1.52 -6.71
C SER A 78 -26.63 -0.70 -6.27
N VAL A 79 -26.76 0.56 -6.73
CA VAL A 79 -28.02 1.32 -6.54
C VAL A 79 -28.76 1.71 -7.83
N GLU A 80 -28.32 1.26 -9.02
CA GLU A 80 -29.16 1.37 -10.22
C GLU A 80 -30.02 0.13 -10.43
N GLY A 81 -31.29 0.23 -10.00
CA GLY A 81 -32.36 -0.63 -10.48
C GLY A 81 -33.38 -1.05 -9.43
N ALA A 82 -34.22 -0.13 -8.93
CA ALA A 82 -35.50 -0.52 -8.35
C ALA A 82 -36.56 0.59 -8.44
N ALA A 83 -37.58 0.30 -9.25
CA ALA A 83 -38.96 0.79 -9.17
C ALA A 83 -39.24 2.26 -9.57
N ALA A 84 -40.33 2.62 -10.24
CA ALA A 84 -41.39 1.91 -10.95
C ALA A 84 -42.15 2.97 -11.77
#